data_AF-A0A1X2BYM3-F1
#
_entry.id   AF-A0A1X2BYM3-F1
#
_cell.length_a   1.000
_cell.length_b   1.000
_cell.length_c   1.000
_cell.angle_alpha   90.00
_cell.angle_beta   90.00
_cell.angle_gamma   90.00
#
_symmetry.space_group_name_H-M   'P 1'
#
loop_
_entity.id
_entity.type
_entity.pdbx_description
1 polymer ?
#
loop_
_entity_poly.entity_id
_entity_poly.type
_entity_poly.pdbx_seq_one_letter_code
_entity_poly.pdbx_strand_id
1 'polypeptide(L)'
;MKLIDTSVAVDHLRGEPAAAELLTELVNNGEEIAASELVRFELLAGVRKSELATLEAFFSALAWTRVTEDIARIGGQLARRYRRSHSGIDDVDYLIAATAIVVDADLLTTNVRHFPMFRDLQPPY
;
A
#
# COMPACT_ATOMS: atom_id res chain seq x y z
N MET A 1 -0.64 11.93 6.50
CA MET A 1 -0.45 10.47 6.65
C MET A 1 -0.13 9.88 5.30
N LYS A 2 0.82 8.95 5.25
CA LYS A 2 1.18 8.20 4.05
C LYS A 2 0.65 6.77 4.17
N LEU A 3 0.00 6.27 3.13
CA LEU A 3 -0.41 4.88 3.04
C LEU A 3 0.52 4.15 2.07
N ILE A 4 1.30 3.19 2.56
CA ILE A 4 2.16 2.39 1.68
C ILE A 4 1.37 1.24 1.06
N ASP A 5 1.60 1.03 -0.24
CA ASP A 5 1.19 -0.14 -0.99
C ASP A 5 2.18 -1.31 -0.77
N THR A 6 1.77 -2.52 -1.15
CA THR A 6 2.59 -3.74 -1.07
C THR A 6 3.89 -3.62 -1.84
N SER A 7 3.90 -2.90 -2.97
CA SER A 7 5.12 -2.68 -3.74
C SER A 7 6.23 -2.00 -2.94
N VAL A 8 5.92 -0.90 -2.24
CA VAL A 8 6.89 -0.17 -1.39
C VAL A 8 7.31 -1.01 -0.18
N ALA A 9 6.38 -1.74 0.43
CA ALA A 9 6.69 -2.61 1.55
C ALA A 9 7.64 -3.76 1.15
N VAL A 10 7.41 -4.37 -0.02
CA VAL A 10 8.26 -5.44 -0.57
C VAL A 10 9.65 -4.93 -0.89
N ASP A 11 9.76 -3.76 -1.54
CA ASP A 11 11.07 -3.15 -1.85
C ASP A 11 11.87 -2.89 -0.58
N HIS A 12 11.24 -2.32 0.46
CA HIS A 12 11.91 -2.10 1.74
C HIS A 12 12.38 -3.42 2.39
N LEU A 13 11.52 -4.45 2.44
CA LEU A 13 11.85 -5.76 3.02
C LEU A 13 12.95 -6.50 2.25
N ARG A 14 13.13 -6.19 0.95
CA ARG A 14 14.23 -6.70 0.12
C ARG A 14 15.52 -5.90 0.27
N GLY A 15 15.50 -4.81 1.02
CA GLY A 15 16.65 -3.93 1.24
C GLY A 15 16.91 -2.98 0.08
N GLU A 16 15.90 -2.63 -0.72
CA GLU A 16 16.06 -1.63 -1.77
C GLU A 16 16.38 -0.26 -1.16
N PRO A 17 17.52 0.37 -1.53
CA PRO A 17 17.98 1.61 -0.89
C PRO A 17 16.97 2.75 -0.97
N ALA A 18 16.33 2.91 -2.12
CA ALA A 18 15.37 4.00 -2.34
C ALA A 18 14.12 3.88 -1.44
N ALA A 19 13.63 2.66 -1.23
CA ALA A 19 12.52 2.41 -0.31
C ALA A 19 12.92 2.62 1.16
N ALA A 20 14.15 2.22 1.53
CA ALA A 20 14.68 2.45 2.87
C ALA A 20 14.89 3.96 3.16
N GLU A 21 15.41 4.71 2.18
CA GLU A 21 15.58 6.16 2.27
C GLU A 21 14.23 6.85 2.40
N LEU A 22 13.26 6.54 1.54
CA LEU A 22 11.89 7.05 1.62
C LEU A 22 11.28 6.88 3.02
N LEU A 23 11.27 5.65 3.56
CA LEU A 23 10.65 5.39 4.87
C LEU A 23 11.39 6.11 6.00
N THR A 24 12.72 6.19 5.92
CA THR A 24 13.54 6.90 6.90
C THR A 24 13.24 8.40 6.88
N GLU A 25 13.14 9.01 5.70
CA GLU A 25 12.80 10.42 5.55
C GLU A 25 11.41 10.74 6.07
N LEU A 26 10.41 9.91 5.77
CA LEU A 26 9.06 10.08 6.28
C LEU A 26 9.04 10.06 7.82
N VAL A 27 9.72 9.09 8.44
CA VAL A 27 9.84 9.03 9.91
C VAL A 27 10.54 10.27 10.46
N ASN A 28 11.65 10.69 9.85
CA ASN A 28 12.40 11.87 10.30
C ASN A 28 11.60 13.18 10.19
N ASN A 29 10.72 13.26 9.20
CA ASN A 29 9.82 14.39 9.01
C ASN A 29 8.57 14.34 9.91
N GLY A 30 8.43 13.29 10.74
CA GLY A 30 7.29 13.11 11.62
C GLY A 30 6.00 12.70 10.90
N GLU A 31 6.11 12.14 9.70
CA GLU A 31 4.97 11.63 8.94
C GLU A 31 4.44 10.34 9.57
N GLU A 32 3.12 10.24 9.70
CA GLU A 32 2.47 8.99 10.08
C GLU A 32 2.44 8.06 8.86
N ILE A 33 3.00 6.85 9.02
CA ILE A 33 3.06 5.82 7.98
C ILE A 33 2.11 4.68 8.35
N ALA A 34 1.18 4.38 7.45
CA ALA A 34 0.21 3.31 7.61
C ALA A 34 0.21 2.37 6.39
N ALA A 35 -0.35 1.18 6.57
CA ALA A 35 -0.67 0.25 5.49
C ALA A 35 -2.06 -0.35 5.69
N SER A 36 -2.68 -0.85 4.62
CA SER A 36 -3.94 -1.60 4.71
C SER A 36 -3.69 -3.01 5.27
N GLU A 37 -4.64 -3.59 6.02
CA GLU A 37 -4.58 -5.02 6.40
C GLU A 37 -4.49 -5.95 5.17
N LEU A 38 -4.86 -5.48 3.98
CA LEU A 38 -4.65 -6.23 2.73
C LEU A 38 -3.18 -6.32 2.34
N VAL A 39 -2.39 -5.26 2.56
CA VAL A 39 -0.93 -5.29 2.39
C VAL A 39 -0.32 -6.30 3.36
N ARG A 40 -0.80 -6.33 4.62
CA ARG A 40 -0.36 -7.35 5.61
C ARG A 40 -0.64 -8.75 5.10
N PHE A 41 -1.84 -8.99 4.57
CA PHE A 41 -2.24 -10.26 4.00
C PHE A 41 -1.31 -10.68 2.85
N GLU A 42 -1.02 -9.79 1.91
CA GLU A 42 -0.14 -10.10 0.77
C GLU A 42 1.28 -10.43 1.21
N LEU A 43 1.83 -9.65 2.16
CA LEU A 43 3.15 -9.90 2.70
C LEU A 43 3.23 -11.23 3.44
N LEU A 44 2.24 -11.54 4.30
CA LEU A 44 2.16 -12.84 4.99
C LEU A 44 1.98 -14.01 4.01
N ALA A 45 1.23 -13.82 2.93
CA ALA A 45 1.04 -14.85 1.91
C ALA A 45 2.33 -15.11 1.11
N GLY A 46 3.17 -14.09 0.91
CA GLY A 46 4.40 -14.16 0.13
C GLY A 46 5.68 -14.48 0.93
N VAL A 47 5.67 -14.37 2.26
CA VAL A 47 6.89 -14.46 3.08
C VAL A 47 7.43 -15.90 3.20
N ARG A 48 8.75 -16.06 3.19
CA ARG A 48 9.40 -17.32 3.53
C ARG A 48 9.52 -17.46 5.05
N LYS A 49 9.51 -18.69 5.57
CA LYS A 49 9.65 -18.95 7.02
C LYS A 49 10.89 -18.28 7.65
N SER A 50 11.99 -18.21 6.91
CA SER A 50 13.24 -17.57 7.35
C SER A 50 13.14 -16.04 7.49
N GLU A 51 12.17 -15.42 6.82
CA GLU A 51 12.00 -13.96 6.75
C GLU A 51 10.89 -13.46 7.69
N LEU A 52 10.15 -14.38 8.34
CA LEU A 52 8.97 -14.05 9.16
C LEU A 52 9.31 -13.12 10.32
N ALA A 53 10.44 -13.30 11.00
CA ALA A 53 10.83 -12.43 12.11
C ALA A 53 11.08 -10.98 11.65
N THR A 54 11.72 -10.80 10.49
CA THR A 54 11.91 -9.47 9.88
C THR A 54 10.58 -8.85 9.49
N LEU A 55 9.66 -9.65 8.95
CA LEU A 55 8.33 -9.18 8.57
C LEU A 55 7.50 -8.73 9.78
N GLU A 56 7.53 -9.49 10.88
CA GLU A 56 6.83 -9.11 12.13
C GLU A 56 7.41 -7.82 12.74
N ALA A 57 8.74 -7.64 12.68
CA ALA A 57 9.37 -6.40 13.10
C ALA A 57 8.89 -5.21 12.25
N PHE A 58 8.83 -5.38 10.92
CA PHE A 58 8.25 -4.38 10.02
C PHE A 58 6.78 -4.07 10.36
N PHE A 59 5.96 -5.07 10.68
CA PHE A 59 4.57 -4.86 11.06
C PHE A 59 4.41 -4.02 12.33
N SER A 60 5.30 -4.18 13.30
CA SER A 60 5.26 -3.40 14.54
C SER A 60 5.65 -1.93 14.37
N ALA A 61 6.29 -1.57 13.25
CA ALA A 61 6.71 -0.20 12.97
C ALA A 61 5.66 0.64 12.24
N LEU A 62 4.53 0.04 11.83
CA LEU A 62 3.50 0.70 11.01
C LEU A 62 2.14 0.77 11.72
N ALA A 63 1.38 1.80 11.39
CA ALA A 63 -0.06 1.80 11.63
C ALA A 63 -0.79 0.91 10.61
N TRP A 64 -1.90 0.29 11.02
CA TRP A 64 -2.64 -0.64 10.16
C TRP A 64 -4.11 -0.26 10.06
N THR A 65 -4.56 -0.06 8.82
CA THR A 65 -5.94 0.32 8.52
C THR A 65 -6.78 -0.91 8.24
N ARG A 66 -7.85 -1.09 9.03
CA ARG A 66 -8.80 -2.19 8.88
C ARG A 66 -9.60 -2.05 7.59
N VAL A 67 -9.94 -3.17 6.96
CA VAL A 67 -10.91 -3.20 5.85
C VAL A 67 -12.31 -3.07 6.44
N THR A 68 -13.00 -1.97 6.12
CA THR A 68 -14.38 -1.69 6.55
C THR A 68 -15.36 -1.86 5.39
N GLU A 69 -16.66 -1.79 5.69
CA GLU A 69 -17.71 -1.81 4.67
C GLU A 69 -17.54 -0.64 3.67
N ASP A 70 -17.18 0.55 4.16
CA ASP A 70 -16.97 1.72 3.29
C ASP A 70 -15.83 1.51 2.29
N ILE A 71 -14.71 0.93 2.75
CA ILE A 71 -13.58 0.56 1.89
C ILE A 71 -14.04 -0.47 0.84
N ALA A 72 -14.80 -1.49 1.24
CA ALA A 72 -15.30 -2.50 0.31
C ALA A 72 -16.25 -1.90 -0.75
N ARG A 73 -17.15 -1.00 -0.34
CA ARG A 73 -18.09 -0.34 -1.26
C ARG A 73 -17.38 0.60 -2.23
N ILE A 74 -16.44 1.41 -1.74
CA ILE A 74 -15.66 2.31 -2.59
C ILE A 74 -14.77 1.51 -3.53
N GLY A 75 -14.09 0.47 -3.05
CA GLY A 75 -13.28 -0.44 -3.88
C GLY A 75 -14.09 -1.08 -5.00
N GLY A 76 -15.30 -1.55 -4.70
CA GLY A 76 -16.22 -2.07 -5.72
C GLY A 76 -16.64 -1.03 -6.76
N GLN A 77 -16.84 0.23 -6.36
CA GLN A 77 -17.14 1.32 -7.29
C GLN A 77 -15.94 1.64 -8.19
N LEU A 78 -14.73 1.68 -7.63
CA LEU A 78 -13.49 1.86 -8.38
C LEU A 78 -13.31 0.73 -9.41
N ALA A 79 -13.45 -0.52 -8.97
CA ALA A 79 -13.36 -1.69 -9.83
C ALA A 79 -14.38 -1.61 -10.99
N ARG A 80 -15.65 -1.28 -10.70
CA ARG A 80 -16.68 -1.11 -11.72
C ARG A 80 -16.31 -0.05 -12.76
N ARG A 81 -15.64 1.03 -12.33
CA ARG A 81 -15.25 2.15 -13.19
C ARG A 81 -14.02 1.84 -14.05
N TYR A 82 -12.99 1.22 -13.47
CA TYR A 82 -11.66 1.13 -14.10
C TYR A 82 -11.34 -0.25 -14.67
N ARG A 83 -11.91 -1.35 -14.15
CA ARG A 83 -11.54 -2.73 -14.54
C ARG A 83 -11.67 -3.01 -16.04
N ARG A 84 -12.63 -2.36 -16.72
CA ARG A 84 -12.82 -2.53 -18.17
C ARG A 84 -11.84 -1.73 -19.03
N SER A 85 -11.40 -0.58 -18.54
CA SER A 85 -10.53 0.34 -19.28
C SER A 85 -9.04 0.17 -18.93
N HIS A 86 -8.74 -0.42 -17.78
CA HIS A 86 -7.39 -0.62 -17.26
C HIS A 86 -7.23 -2.08 -16.85
N SER A 87 -6.66 -2.88 -17.76
CA SER A 87 -6.36 -4.28 -17.50
C SER A 87 -5.18 -4.43 -16.54
N GLY A 88 -5.20 -5.46 -15.70
CA GLY A 88 -4.09 -5.83 -14.83
C GLY A 88 -4.15 -5.26 -13.41
N ILE A 89 -5.17 -4.47 -13.09
CA ILE A 89 -5.47 -4.06 -11.71
C ILE A 89 -6.19 -5.20 -11.01
N ASP A 90 -5.67 -5.66 -9.88
CA ASP A 90 -6.31 -6.72 -9.10
C ASP A 90 -7.36 -6.17 -8.11
N ASP A 91 -8.08 -7.07 -7.44
CA ASP A 91 -9.12 -6.68 -6.49
C ASP A 91 -8.55 -6.02 -5.22
N VAL A 92 -7.31 -6.35 -4.84
CA VAL A 92 -6.64 -5.79 -3.67
C VAL A 92 -6.18 -4.37 -3.94
N ASP A 93 -5.64 -4.07 -5.12
CA ASP A 93 -5.28 -2.72 -5.58
C ASP A 93 -6.47 -1.75 -5.46
N TYR A 94 -7.67 -2.18 -5.88
CA TYR A 94 -8.88 -1.35 -5.73
C TYR A 94 -9.24 -1.07 -4.27
N LEU A 95 -9.02 -2.04 -3.38
CA LEU A 95 -9.30 -1.90 -1.96
C LEU A 95 -8.21 -1.08 -1.25
N ILE A 96 -6.94 -1.16 -1.66
CA ILE A 96 -5.85 -0.29 -1.20
C ILE A 96 -6.14 1.15 -1.61
N ALA A 97 -6.51 1.38 -2.87
CA ALA A 97 -6.93 2.70 -3.35
C ALA A 97 -8.12 3.25 -2.55
N ALA A 98 -9.13 2.41 -2.30
CA ALA A 98 -10.28 2.78 -1.47
C ALA A 98 -9.87 3.07 -0.02
N THR A 99 -8.92 2.31 0.53
CA THR A 99 -8.35 2.56 1.87
C THR A 99 -7.77 3.96 1.92
N ALA A 100 -6.87 4.32 0.99
CA ALA A 100 -6.26 5.64 0.92
C ALA A 100 -7.28 6.78 0.83
N ILE A 101 -8.33 6.60 0.02
CA ILE A 101 -9.42 7.57 -0.12
C ILE A 101 -10.20 7.74 1.19
N VAL A 102 -10.54 6.64 1.87
CA VAL A 102 -11.36 6.68 3.09
C VAL A 102 -10.63 7.34 4.26
N VAL A 103 -9.32 7.10 4.37
CA VAL A 103 -8.50 7.66 5.46
C VAL A 103 -7.77 8.96 5.09
N ASP A 104 -8.08 9.53 3.91
CA ASP A 104 -7.48 10.76 3.40
C ASP A 104 -5.94 10.73 3.43
N ALA A 105 -5.35 9.65 2.90
CA ALA A 105 -3.91 9.44 2.89
C ALA A 105 -3.30 9.53 1.49
N ASP A 106 -2.06 9.99 1.43
CA ASP A 106 -1.26 9.94 0.21
C ASP A 106 -0.79 8.49 -0.02
N LEU A 107 -1.23 7.88 -1.11
CA LEU A 107 -0.81 6.54 -1.49
C LEU A 107 0.62 6.55 -2.02
N LEU A 108 1.47 5.67 -1.48
CA LEU A 108 2.84 5.44 -1.94
C LEU A 108 2.93 4.06 -2.62
N THR A 109 3.19 4.04 -3.92
CA THR A 109 3.26 2.82 -4.74
C THR A 109 4.25 3.00 -5.89
N THR A 110 4.99 1.94 -6.25
CA THR A 110 5.78 1.92 -7.49
C THR A 110 4.96 1.42 -8.68
N ASN A 111 3.76 0.87 -8.46
CA ASN A 111 2.84 0.36 -9.47
C ASN A 111 1.80 1.41 -9.91
N VAL A 112 2.22 2.66 -10.17
CA VAL A 112 1.32 3.80 -10.47
C VAL A 112 0.22 3.49 -11.50
N ARG A 113 0.53 2.70 -12.53
CA ARG A 113 -0.44 2.29 -13.57
C ARG A 113 -1.64 1.49 -13.02
N HIS A 114 -1.52 0.87 -11.85
CA HIS A 114 -2.62 0.13 -11.21
C HIS A 114 -3.60 1.06 -10.47
N PHE A 115 -3.23 2.34 -10.34
CA PHE A 115 -3.96 3.30 -9.54
C PHE A 115 -4.48 4.50 -10.35
N PRO A 116 -5.22 4.28 -11.47
CA PRO A 116 -5.68 5.35 -12.37
C PRO A 116 -6.73 6.29 -11.76
N MET A 117 -7.22 5.98 -10.55
CA MET A 117 -8.13 6.81 -9.78
C MET A 117 -7.45 8.04 -9.15
N PHE A 118 -6.12 8.04 -9.06
CA PHE A 118 -5.33 9.19 -8.58
C PHE A 118 -4.65 9.86 -9.77
N ARG A 119 -5.04 11.10 -10.08
CA ARG A 119 -4.61 11.80 -11.31
C ARG A 119 -3.13 12.17 -11.31
N ASP A 120 -2.62 12.60 -10.16
CA ASP A 120 -1.27 13.15 -10.01
C ASP A 120 -0.36 12.20 -9.24
N LEU A 121 -0.71 10.91 -9.18
CA LEU A 121 0.09 9.91 -8.51
C LEU A 121 1.40 9.68 -9.25
N GLN A 122 2.50 9.78 -8.52
CA GLN A 122 3.86 9.53 -9.01
C GLN A 122 4.51 8.44 -8.15
N PRO A 123 5.46 7.67 -8.69
CA PRO A 123 6.22 6.76 -7.86
C PRO A 123 7.00 7.57 -6.82
N PRO A 124 7.11 7.08 -5.57
CA PRO A 124 7.77 7.82 -4.50
C PRO A 124 9.30 7.82 -4.63
N TYR A 125 9.85 6.97 -5.51
CA TYR A 125 11.25 6.88 -5.92
C TYR A 125 11.37 6.27 -7.31
#